data_AF-A0A8H4SH11-F1
#
_entry.id   AF-A0A8H4SH11-F1
#
_cell.length_a   1.000
_cell.length_b   1.000
_cell.length_c   1.000
_cell.angle_alpha   90.00
_cell.angle_beta   90.00
_cell.angle_gamma   90.00
#
_symmetry.space_group_name_H-M   'P 1'
#
loop_
_entity.id
_entity.type
_entity.pdbx_description
1 polymer ?
#
loop_
_entity_poly.entity_id
_entity_poly.type
_entity_poly.pdbx_seq_one_letter_code
_entity_poly.pdbx_strand_id
1 'polypeptide(L)'
;MAKRRPHVTLLEMEKELGFQVEVTSDDIHEEERFYSDLSPLSKNIYERTEKELLEHRRSKRKEHQIVPDSLLPGLGETHSLTSDEATIKLSRRADFGYFVFSLDVHFSFGLVLPLILTEMEASKVKLMTKLKKTPIDMGYGNAMSLPHELRLDILDLAIPKQEWEERDPSAFLAHVFPGSIGDLNGFYFPLSQNIHSLLVNKQMRQDALPFAYRMIGFHWDDIDSFIKFAISIGEIGRNNVESLELFWLSSSDSEFRPSPEDIDLRLPALHVLRCVQLLKQFKRLRHLRLVFDDDLLSTTPCEIFKSDSGIRELSSIQGIQLVEIWDFDKEPLDRKLDCAKWLKEELQCQR
;
A
#
# COMPACT_ATOMS: atom_id res chain seq x y z
N MET A 1 -2.14 -34.89 0.10
CA MET A 1 -0.92 -34.94 -0.74
C MET A 1 -0.99 -33.81 -1.75
N ALA A 2 -0.32 -32.69 -1.51
CA ALA A 2 -0.19 -31.64 -2.52
C ALA A 2 0.67 -32.18 -3.67
N LYS A 3 0.14 -32.22 -4.89
CA LYS A 3 0.91 -32.60 -6.07
C LYS A 3 2.00 -31.53 -6.26
N ARG A 4 3.29 -31.91 -6.19
CA ARG A 4 4.40 -31.04 -6.59
C ARG A 4 4.08 -30.52 -7.99
N ARG A 5 3.98 -29.21 -8.16
CA ARG A 5 3.83 -28.61 -9.49
C ARG A 5 5.04 -29.06 -10.33
N PRO A 6 4.84 -29.48 -11.59
CA PRO A 6 5.95 -29.82 -12.46
C PRO A 6 6.88 -28.62 -12.58
N HIS A 7 8.19 -28.85 -12.43
CA HIS A 7 9.21 -27.83 -12.62
C HIS A 7 9.24 -27.49 -14.11
N VAL A 8 8.68 -26.34 -14.49
CA VAL A 8 8.73 -25.84 -15.87
C VAL A 8 10.12 -25.27 -16.09
N THR A 9 10.78 -25.64 -17.18
CA THR A 9 12.11 -25.11 -17.50
C THR A 9 12.00 -23.67 -18.03
N LEU A 10 13.07 -22.87 -17.88
CA LEU A 10 13.11 -21.50 -18.41
C LEU A 10 12.74 -21.44 -19.90
N LEU A 11 13.28 -22.37 -20.68
CA LEU A 11 13.03 -22.46 -22.12
C LEU A 11 11.56 -22.78 -22.46
N GLU A 12 10.88 -23.59 -21.64
CA GLU A 12 9.44 -23.84 -21.79
C GLU A 12 8.61 -22.59 -21.47
N MET A 13 9.01 -21.83 -20.45
CA MET A 13 8.34 -20.57 -20.10
C MET A 13 8.50 -19.51 -21.20
N GLU A 14 9.73 -19.31 -21.70
CA GLU A 14 10.02 -18.39 -22.81
C GLU A 14 9.28 -18.78 -24.08
N LYS A 15 9.18 -20.09 -24.35
CA LYS A 15 8.40 -20.61 -25.48
C LYS A 15 6.90 -20.32 -25.34
N GLU A 16 6.34 -20.41 -24.14
CA GLU A 16 4.93 -20.06 -23.89
C GLU A 16 4.70 -18.55 -23.99
N LEU A 17 5.63 -17.73 -23.51
CA LEU A 17 5.61 -16.28 -23.58
C LEU A 17 5.77 -15.74 -25.01
N GLY A 18 6.57 -16.43 -25.84
CA GLY A 18 6.92 -16.01 -27.19
C GLY A 18 8.05 -14.98 -27.25
N PHE A 19 8.73 -14.70 -26.13
CA PHE A 19 9.89 -13.82 -26.04
C PHE A 19 10.83 -14.29 -24.93
N GLN A 20 12.07 -13.80 -24.96
CA GLN A 20 13.08 -14.06 -23.91
C GLN A 20 13.10 -12.90 -22.92
N VAL A 21 13.23 -13.22 -21.63
CA VAL A 21 13.35 -12.20 -20.59
C VAL A 21 14.82 -11.88 -20.41
N GLU A 22 15.25 -10.76 -20.98
CA GLU A 22 16.63 -10.27 -20.85
C GLU A 22 16.81 -9.46 -19.56
N VAL A 23 18.00 -9.57 -18.95
CA VAL A 23 18.42 -8.66 -17.89
C VAL A 23 18.91 -7.39 -18.58
N THR A 24 18.16 -6.29 -18.47
CA THR A 24 18.59 -5.01 -19.01
C THR A 24 19.71 -4.42 -18.15
N SER A 25 20.64 -3.65 -18.73
CA SER A 25 21.71 -2.99 -17.97
C SER A 25 21.17 -2.03 -16.90
N ASP A 26 19.97 -1.49 -17.08
CA ASP A 26 19.25 -0.68 -16.08
C ASP A 26 18.78 -1.51 -14.87
N ASP A 27 18.62 -2.83 -15.00
CA ASP A 27 18.33 -3.71 -13.86
C ASP A 27 19.58 -3.98 -12.99
N ILE A 28 20.77 -3.60 -13.46
CA ILE A 28 22.06 -3.81 -12.77
C ILE A 28 22.41 -2.62 -11.87
N HIS A 29 21.85 -1.43 -12.12
CA HIS A 29 22.09 -0.22 -11.34
C HIS A 29 21.08 -0.05 -10.18
N GLU A 30 21.37 -0.77 -9.10
CA GLU A 30 21.28 -0.43 -7.65
C GLU A 30 20.00 0.08 -6.95
N GLU A 31 18.85 0.31 -7.59
CA GLU A 31 17.60 0.55 -6.84
C GLU A 31 16.71 -0.70 -6.80
N GLU A 32 16.43 -1.24 -5.60
CA GLU A 32 15.45 -2.32 -5.41
C GLU A 32 14.08 -1.87 -5.88
N ARG A 33 13.67 -2.33 -7.07
CA ARG A 33 12.33 -2.10 -7.63
C ARG A 33 11.36 -3.17 -7.16
N PHE A 34 10.08 -2.82 -7.10
CA PHE A 34 9.01 -3.73 -6.68
C PHE A 34 7.94 -3.87 -7.76
N TYR A 35 7.23 -4.99 -7.76
CA TYR A 35 5.97 -5.08 -8.48
C TYR A 35 4.88 -4.31 -7.73
N SER A 36 3.70 -4.14 -8.34
CA SER A 36 2.55 -3.48 -7.70
C SER A 36 2.04 -4.20 -6.45
N ASP A 37 2.32 -5.50 -6.32
CA ASP A 37 2.06 -6.29 -5.13
C ASP A 37 3.11 -6.07 -4.01
N LEU A 38 4.09 -5.19 -4.23
CA LEU A 38 5.23 -4.89 -3.38
C LEU A 38 6.25 -6.04 -3.23
N SER A 39 6.11 -7.13 -3.98
CA SER A 39 7.15 -8.14 -4.07
C SER A 39 8.38 -7.56 -4.80
N PRO A 40 9.61 -7.86 -4.34
CA PRO A 40 10.82 -7.32 -4.96
C PRO A 40 11.05 -7.93 -6.35
N LEU A 41 11.60 -7.12 -7.25
CA LEU A 41 12.04 -7.57 -8.55
C LEU A 41 13.28 -8.46 -8.38
N SER A 42 13.10 -9.78 -8.57
CA SER A 42 14.18 -10.73 -8.42
C SER A 42 15.30 -10.51 -9.43
N LYS A 43 16.56 -10.70 -8.99
CA LYS A 43 17.73 -10.74 -9.88
C LYS A 43 17.81 -12.07 -10.66
N ASN A 44 17.05 -13.08 -10.25
CA ASN A 44 16.99 -14.37 -10.90
C ASN A 44 16.07 -14.31 -12.14
N ILE A 45 16.66 -14.55 -13.32
CA ILE A 45 15.93 -14.57 -14.61
C ILE A 45 14.76 -15.56 -14.54
N TYR A 46 14.94 -16.71 -13.91
CA TYR A 46 13.89 -17.72 -13.79
C TYR A 46 12.64 -17.16 -13.10
N GLU A 47 12.81 -16.49 -11.96
CA GLU A 47 11.70 -15.92 -11.17
C GLU A 47 11.03 -14.76 -11.92
N ARG A 48 11.81 -13.93 -12.63
CA ARG A 48 11.25 -12.88 -13.51
C ARG A 48 10.41 -13.48 -14.64
N THR A 49 10.91 -14.50 -15.31
CA THR A 49 10.17 -15.20 -16.38
C THR A 49 8.93 -15.88 -15.84
N GLU A 50 8.97 -16.42 -14.62
CA GLU A 50 7.80 -16.98 -13.96
C GLU A 50 6.73 -15.91 -13.68
N LYS A 51 7.12 -14.72 -13.18
CA LYS A 51 6.19 -13.59 -12.97
C LYS A 51 5.57 -13.11 -14.29
N GLU A 52 6.37 -12.96 -15.35
CA GLU A 52 5.89 -12.66 -16.71
C GLU A 52 4.87 -13.70 -17.19
N LEU A 53 5.16 -14.99 -17.00
CA LEU A 53 4.29 -16.10 -17.40
C LEU A 53 2.98 -16.13 -16.62
N LEU A 54 3.02 -15.81 -15.32
CA LEU A 54 1.82 -15.68 -14.51
C LEU A 54 0.91 -14.58 -15.04
N GLU A 55 1.48 -13.42 -15.39
CA GLU A 55 0.70 -12.31 -15.96
C GLU A 55 0.20 -12.61 -17.37
N HIS A 56 0.99 -13.33 -18.18
CA HIS A 56 0.55 -13.86 -19.48
C HIS A 56 -0.70 -14.73 -19.36
N ARG A 57 -0.68 -15.68 -18.41
CA ARG A 57 -1.81 -16.58 -18.15
C ARG A 57 -3.01 -15.84 -17.57
N ARG A 58 -2.80 -14.81 -16.74
CA ARG A 58 -3.87 -13.93 -16.23
C ARG A 58 -4.52 -13.12 -17.35
N SER A 59 -3.71 -12.55 -18.24
CA SER A 59 -4.15 -11.74 -19.38
C SER A 59 -5.00 -12.55 -20.35
N LYS A 60 -4.58 -13.78 -20.69
CA LYS A 60 -5.38 -14.71 -21.51
C LYS A 60 -6.75 -15.04 -20.93
N ARG A 61 -6.93 -14.97 -19.61
CA ARG A 61 -8.24 -15.21 -18.96
C ARG A 61 -9.13 -13.97 -18.95
N LYS A 62 -8.56 -12.78 -19.17
CA LYS A 62 -9.22 -11.48 -19.04
C LYS A 62 -9.51 -10.80 -20.39
N GLU A 63 -9.72 -11.58 -21.47
CA GLU A 63 -9.88 -11.16 -22.88
C GLU A 63 -10.89 -10.01 -23.19
N HIS A 64 -11.55 -9.41 -22.19
CA HIS A 64 -12.57 -8.37 -22.35
C HIS A 64 -12.35 -7.09 -21.50
N GLN A 65 -11.17 -6.87 -20.90
CA GLN A 65 -10.90 -5.57 -20.26
C GLN A 65 -10.43 -4.56 -21.30
N ILE A 66 -11.34 -3.66 -21.70
CA ILE A 66 -11.04 -2.51 -22.54
C ILE A 66 -9.99 -1.66 -21.82
N VAL A 67 -8.75 -1.69 -22.32
CA VAL A 67 -7.73 -0.72 -21.92
C VAL A 67 -8.22 0.64 -22.41
N PRO A 68 -8.46 1.62 -21.53
CA PRO A 68 -8.81 2.96 -21.98
C PRO A 68 -7.71 3.46 -22.92
N ASP A 69 -8.09 4.08 -24.04
CA ASP A 69 -7.17 4.72 -24.99
C ASP A 69 -6.36 5.81 -24.25
N SER A 70 -5.27 5.39 -23.65
CA SER A 70 -4.42 6.22 -22.82
C SER A 70 -3.08 6.27 -23.51
N LEU A 71 -2.69 7.47 -23.96
CA LEU A 71 -1.41 7.74 -24.62
C LEU A 71 -0.25 7.46 -23.64
N LEU A 72 0.05 6.23 -23.29
CA LEU A 72 1.19 5.86 -22.44
C LEU A 72 2.50 6.35 -23.07
N PRO A 73 3.56 6.60 -22.27
CA PRO A 73 4.84 7.02 -22.83
C PRO A 73 5.38 5.95 -23.78
N GLY A 74 5.91 6.39 -24.92
CA GLY A 74 6.72 5.56 -25.81
C GLY A 74 8.07 5.18 -25.18
N LEU A 75 8.83 4.31 -25.83
CA LEU A 75 10.16 3.95 -25.38
C LEU A 75 11.06 5.20 -25.35
N GLY A 76 11.75 5.42 -24.22
CA GLY A 76 12.58 6.61 -24.00
C GLY A 76 11.82 7.88 -23.61
N GLU A 77 10.47 7.85 -23.63
CA GLU A 77 9.66 8.95 -23.10
C GLU A 77 9.44 8.78 -21.59
N THR A 78 9.43 9.90 -20.88
CA THR A 78 9.08 9.95 -19.46
C THR A 78 7.97 10.97 -19.24
N HIS A 79 6.88 10.51 -18.64
CA HIS A 79 5.83 11.39 -18.14
C HIS A 79 6.05 11.64 -16.65
N SER A 80 6.24 12.91 -16.28
CA SER A 80 6.34 13.32 -14.88
C SER A 80 5.10 14.10 -14.44
N LEU A 81 4.63 13.80 -13.23
CA LEU A 81 3.66 14.62 -12.48
C LEU A 81 4.33 15.05 -11.18
N THR A 82 4.27 16.34 -10.87
CA THR A 82 4.77 16.89 -9.61
C THR A 82 3.61 17.54 -8.87
N SER A 83 3.48 17.24 -7.59
CA SER A 83 2.67 17.97 -6.61
C SER A 83 3.54 18.35 -5.42
N ASP A 84 2.98 19.12 -4.49
CA ASP A 84 3.63 19.45 -3.22
C ASP A 84 3.92 18.21 -2.36
N GLU A 85 3.15 17.14 -2.57
CA GLU A 85 3.24 15.89 -1.82
C GLU A 85 4.26 14.92 -2.43
N ALA A 86 4.28 14.77 -3.76
CA ALA A 86 5.15 13.81 -4.41
C ALA A 86 5.45 14.16 -5.88
N THR A 87 6.56 13.60 -6.37
CA THR A 87 6.87 13.54 -7.79
C THR A 87 6.73 12.10 -8.28
N ILE A 88 5.92 11.91 -9.32
CA ILE A 88 5.71 10.64 -10.00
C ILE A 88 6.38 10.71 -11.36
N LYS A 89 7.24 9.74 -11.69
CA LYS A 89 7.82 9.57 -13.02
C LYS A 89 7.43 8.23 -13.59
N LEU A 90 6.72 8.23 -14.71
CA LEU A 90 6.30 7.04 -15.46
C LEU A 90 7.07 6.98 -16.78
N SER A 91 7.80 5.91 -17.03
CA SER A 91 8.55 5.68 -18.27
C SER A 91 8.39 4.26 -18.78
N ARG A 92 8.53 4.06 -20.09
CA ARG A 92 8.55 2.73 -20.70
C ARG A 92 9.99 2.24 -20.81
N ARG A 93 10.25 1.04 -20.28
CA ARG A 93 11.58 0.42 -20.23
C ARG A 93 11.85 -0.52 -21.40
N ALA A 94 10.81 -1.18 -21.92
CA ALA A 94 10.92 -2.19 -22.96
C ALA A 94 9.75 -2.13 -23.93
N ASP A 95 9.98 -2.62 -25.15
CA ASP A 95 8.93 -2.72 -26.17
C ASP A 95 8.07 -3.99 -26.01
N PHE A 96 8.61 -5.03 -25.39
CA PHE A 96 7.98 -6.34 -25.20
C PHE A 96 8.05 -6.79 -23.74
N GLY A 97 7.13 -7.66 -23.35
CA GLY A 97 6.92 -8.11 -21.97
C GLY A 97 5.60 -7.61 -21.38
N TYR A 98 5.21 -8.16 -20.24
CA TYR A 98 4.07 -7.68 -19.46
C TYR A 98 4.48 -6.54 -18.55
N PHE A 99 5.66 -6.60 -17.94
CA PHE A 99 6.13 -5.64 -16.95
C PHE A 99 7.11 -4.61 -17.55
N VAL A 100 6.59 -3.76 -18.45
CA VAL A 100 7.41 -2.88 -19.31
C VAL A 100 7.47 -1.42 -18.88
N PHE A 101 6.76 -1.03 -17.81
CA PHE A 101 6.75 0.35 -17.32
C PHE A 101 7.46 0.47 -15.98
N SER A 102 8.29 1.49 -15.81
CA SER A 102 8.80 1.93 -14.51
C SER A 102 7.97 3.10 -13.99
N LEU A 103 7.64 3.04 -12.71
CA LEU A 103 7.00 4.13 -11.99
C LEU A 103 7.84 4.48 -10.75
N ASP A 104 8.44 5.66 -10.72
CA ASP A 104 9.19 6.12 -9.57
C ASP A 104 8.41 7.21 -8.83
N VAL A 105 7.98 6.91 -7.61
CA VAL A 105 7.26 7.84 -6.74
C VAL A 105 8.19 8.35 -5.65
N HIS A 106 8.40 9.66 -5.62
CA HIS A 106 9.24 10.34 -4.64
C HIS A 106 8.35 11.25 -3.80
N PHE A 107 8.07 10.86 -2.57
CA PHE A 107 7.30 11.66 -1.63
C PHE A 107 8.17 12.72 -0.96
N SER A 108 7.59 13.89 -0.67
CA SER A 108 8.28 15.01 -0.03
C SER A 108 8.77 14.70 1.38
N PHE A 109 8.21 13.68 2.04
CA PHE A 109 8.65 13.18 3.35
C PHE A 109 9.75 12.10 3.27
N GLY A 110 10.40 11.93 2.10
CA GLY A 110 11.58 11.10 1.93
C GLY A 110 11.32 9.62 1.61
N LEU A 111 10.04 9.21 1.48
CA LEU A 111 9.70 7.88 0.97
C LEU A 111 9.92 7.83 -0.54
N VAL A 112 10.67 6.82 -1.00
CA VAL A 112 10.82 6.49 -2.42
C VAL A 112 10.24 5.11 -2.67
N LEU A 113 9.35 5.03 -3.66
CA LEU A 113 8.72 3.79 -4.08
C LEU A 113 8.90 3.59 -5.59
N PRO A 114 9.94 2.84 -6.00
CA PRO A 114 10.17 2.49 -7.39
C PRO A 114 9.43 1.18 -7.72
N LEU A 115 8.49 1.26 -8.66
CA LEU A 115 7.65 0.15 -9.09
C LEU A 115 7.93 -0.24 -10.55
N ILE A 116 7.65 -1.49 -10.87
CA ILE A 116 7.49 -2.02 -12.20
C ILE A 116 6.03 -2.39 -12.40
N LEU A 117 5.46 -1.91 -13.50
CA LEU A 117 4.04 -1.99 -13.80
C LEU A 117 3.80 -2.65 -15.15
N THR A 118 2.63 -3.27 -15.24
CA THR A 118 2.03 -3.66 -16.51
C THR A 118 1.46 -2.47 -17.26
N GLU A 119 1.19 -2.64 -18.55
CA GLU A 119 0.52 -1.62 -19.37
C GLU A 119 -0.86 -1.22 -18.81
N MET A 120 -1.62 -2.19 -18.31
CA MET A 120 -2.91 -1.95 -17.67
C MET A 120 -2.76 -1.10 -16.40
N GLU A 121 -1.77 -1.39 -15.57
CA GLU A 121 -1.51 -0.64 -14.33
C GLU A 121 -1.03 0.77 -14.62
N ALA A 122 -0.08 0.93 -15.56
CA ALA A 122 0.39 2.23 -16.03
C ALA A 122 -0.77 3.07 -16.60
N SER A 123 -1.70 2.44 -17.33
CA SER A 123 -2.91 3.10 -17.83
C SER A 123 -3.81 3.60 -16.70
N LYS A 124 -3.99 2.80 -15.64
CA LYS A 124 -4.75 3.21 -14.44
C LYS A 124 -4.10 4.42 -13.77
N VAL A 125 -2.79 4.38 -13.53
CA VAL A 125 -2.03 5.54 -12.96
C VAL A 125 -2.32 6.77 -13.81
N LYS A 126 -2.09 6.67 -15.13
CA LYS A 126 -2.23 7.81 -16.05
C LYS A 126 -3.67 8.35 -16.10
N LEU A 127 -4.67 7.49 -16.10
CA LEU A 127 -6.08 7.90 -16.07
C LEU A 127 -6.37 8.76 -14.83
N MET A 128 -5.91 8.33 -13.66
CA MET A 128 -6.12 9.04 -12.40
C MET A 128 -5.40 10.40 -12.37
N THR A 129 -4.19 10.48 -12.91
CA THR A 129 -3.48 11.77 -13.01
C THR A 129 -4.21 12.81 -13.88
N LYS A 130 -5.00 12.38 -14.88
CA LYS A 130 -5.79 13.28 -15.72
C LYS A 130 -7.01 13.85 -14.98
N LEU A 131 -7.65 13.07 -14.12
CA LEU A 131 -8.81 13.53 -13.33
C LEU A 131 -8.47 14.70 -12.41
N LYS A 132 -7.22 14.78 -11.93
CA LYS A 132 -6.73 15.91 -11.12
C LYS A 132 -6.63 17.23 -11.90
N LYS A 133 -6.43 17.17 -13.23
CA LYS A 133 -6.22 18.38 -14.06
C LYS A 133 -7.50 19.12 -14.41
N THR A 134 -8.67 18.50 -14.28
CA THR A 134 -9.93 19.24 -14.39
C THR A 134 -10.09 20.08 -13.13
N PRO A 135 -10.05 21.43 -13.21
CA PRO A 135 -10.32 22.26 -12.07
C PRO A 135 -11.66 21.84 -11.47
N ILE A 136 -11.73 21.80 -10.14
CA ILE A 136 -13.01 21.71 -9.45
C ILE A 136 -13.70 23.02 -9.78
N ASP A 137 -14.51 22.99 -10.84
CA ASP A 137 -15.38 24.10 -11.18
C ASP A 137 -16.29 24.29 -9.97
N MET A 138 -16.07 25.37 -9.22
CA MET A 138 -16.85 25.75 -8.04
C MET A 138 -18.24 26.26 -8.48
N GLY A 139 -18.89 25.51 -9.36
CA GLY A 139 -20.30 25.66 -9.66
C GLY A 139 -21.08 25.22 -8.44
N TYR A 140 -21.36 26.19 -7.57
CA TYR A 140 -22.21 26.04 -6.40
C TYR A 140 -23.55 25.41 -6.80
N GLY A 141 -23.68 24.10 -6.62
CA GLY A 141 -24.96 23.42 -6.62
C GLY A 141 -25.73 23.81 -5.36
N ASN A 142 -26.97 24.25 -5.53
CA ASN A 142 -27.87 24.78 -4.50
C ASN A 142 -28.19 23.84 -3.32
N ALA A 143 -27.62 22.64 -3.24
CA ALA A 143 -27.89 21.67 -2.16
C ALA A 143 -27.22 22.04 -0.82
N MET A 144 -26.33 23.04 -0.78
CA MET A 144 -25.49 23.34 0.39
C MET A 144 -25.49 24.84 0.76
N SER A 145 -26.67 25.43 0.94
CA SER A 145 -26.81 26.74 1.61
C SER A 145 -26.61 26.66 3.13
N LEU A 146 -26.31 25.46 3.67
CA LEU A 146 -26.11 25.23 5.09
C LEU A 146 -24.69 25.62 5.54
N PRO A 147 -24.56 26.32 6.68
CA PRO A 147 -23.28 26.53 7.35
C PRO A 147 -22.49 25.23 7.54
N HIS A 148 -21.16 25.34 7.55
CA HIS A 148 -20.27 24.18 7.66
C HIS A 148 -20.56 23.34 8.90
N GLU A 149 -20.88 23.98 10.01
CA GLU A 149 -21.16 23.36 11.30
C GLU A 149 -22.37 22.42 11.20
N LEU A 150 -23.48 22.88 10.60
CA LEU A 150 -24.66 22.05 10.41
C LEU A 150 -24.41 20.88 9.46
N ARG A 151 -23.53 21.07 8.47
CA ARG A 151 -23.12 19.98 7.57
C ARG A 151 -22.34 18.91 8.32
N LEU A 152 -21.47 19.28 9.26
CA LEU A 152 -20.75 18.33 10.10
C LEU A 152 -21.70 17.57 11.03
N ASP A 153 -22.67 18.24 11.64
CA ASP A 153 -23.68 17.58 12.50
C ASP A 153 -24.50 16.55 11.71
N ILE A 154 -24.87 16.87 10.46
CA ILE A 154 -25.55 15.91 9.57
C ILE A 154 -24.65 14.72 9.26
N LEU A 155 -23.36 14.94 9.01
CA LEU A 155 -22.41 13.87 8.73
C LEU A 155 -22.17 12.96 9.94
N ASP A 156 -22.15 13.52 11.15
CA ASP A 156 -22.04 12.75 12.40
C ASP A 156 -23.22 11.78 12.58
N LEU A 157 -24.43 12.21 12.19
CA LEU A 157 -25.61 11.35 12.19
C LEU A 157 -25.62 10.35 11.03
N ALA A 158 -25.05 10.71 9.87
CA ALA A 158 -25.12 9.92 8.65
C ALA A 158 -24.00 8.87 8.51
N ILE A 159 -22.87 9.07 9.19
CA ILE A 159 -21.69 8.20 9.09
C ILE A 159 -21.39 7.62 10.48
N PRO A 160 -21.94 6.43 10.80
CA PRO A 160 -21.70 5.81 12.09
C PRO A 160 -20.23 5.39 12.23
N LYS A 161 -19.77 5.27 13.48
CA LYS A 161 -18.49 4.62 13.77
C LYS A 161 -18.58 3.15 13.39
N GLN A 162 -17.59 2.66 12.65
CA GLN A 162 -17.54 1.28 12.19
C GLN A 162 -16.10 0.85 11.94
N GLU A 163 -15.88 -0.46 11.84
CA GLU A 163 -14.63 -0.99 11.28
C GLU A 163 -14.73 -1.05 9.75
N TRP A 164 -13.60 -0.97 9.07
CA TRP A 164 -13.56 -1.11 7.62
C TRP A 164 -13.80 -2.57 7.23
N GLU A 165 -14.96 -2.83 6.63
CA GLU A 165 -15.35 -4.17 6.17
C GLU A 165 -15.13 -4.30 4.66
N GLU A 166 -14.00 -4.90 4.26
CA GLU A 166 -13.80 -5.41 2.89
C GLU A 166 -13.58 -6.92 2.97
N ARG A 167 -14.23 -7.69 2.08
CA ARG A 167 -14.22 -9.16 2.19
C ARG A 167 -12.85 -9.75 1.88
N ASP A 168 -12.11 -9.09 1.01
CA ASP A 168 -10.74 -9.44 0.64
C ASP A 168 -9.95 -8.13 0.45
N PRO A 169 -9.42 -7.57 1.55
CA PRO A 169 -8.65 -6.32 1.53
C PRO A 169 -7.48 -6.36 0.53
N SER A 170 -6.79 -7.50 0.47
CA SER A 170 -5.61 -7.69 -0.38
C SER A 170 -5.97 -7.71 -1.87
N ALA A 171 -7.03 -8.43 -2.25
CA ALA A 171 -7.50 -8.42 -3.64
C ALA A 171 -8.08 -7.05 -4.04
N PHE A 172 -8.79 -6.38 -3.14
CA PHE A 172 -9.29 -5.03 -3.34
C PHE A 172 -8.13 -4.05 -3.61
N LEU A 173 -7.12 -4.04 -2.74
CA LEU A 173 -5.95 -3.19 -2.90
C LEU A 173 -5.15 -3.52 -4.16
N ALA A 174 -4.99 -4.79 -4.53
CA ALA A 174 -4.35 -5.17 -5.78
C ALA A 174 -5.05 -4.56 -7.01
N HIS A 175 -6.36 -4.35 -6.95
CA HIS A 175 -7.10 -3.71 -8.03
C HIS A 175 -7.00 -2.17 -8.00
N VAL A 176 -7.08 -1.58 -6.81
CA VAL A 176 -7.19 -0.13 -6.58
C VAL A 176 -5.84 0.57 -6.60
N PHE A 177 -4.82 -0.04 -5.98
CA PHE A 177 -3.52 0.59 -5.70
C PHE A 177 -2.86 1.21 -6.93
N PRO A 178 -2.73 0.54 -8.10
CA PRO A 178 -2.12 1.16 -9.28
C PRO A 178 -2.83 2.46 -9.72
N GLY A 179 -4.17 2.48 -9.67
CA GLY A 179 -4.91 3.70 -9.98
C GLY A 179 -4.66 4.78 -8.93
N SER A 180 -4.76 4.43 -7.65
CA SER A 180 -4.64 5.39 -6.56
C SER A 180 -3.27 6.07 -6.48
N ILE A 181 -2.18 5.47 -6.96
CA ILE A 181 -0.88 6.17 -7.05
C ILE A 181 -0.99 7.43 -7.92
N GLY A 182 -1.85 7.42 -8.94
CA GLY A 182 -2.11 8.60 -9.78
C GLY A 182 -2.99 9.67 -9.09
N ASP A 183 -3.59 9.36 -7.95
CA ASP A 183 -4.40 10.26 -7.12
C ASP A 183 -3.75 10.48 -5.75
N LEU A 184 -2.70 11.31 -5.74
CA LEU A 184 -1.93 11.60 -4.52
C LEU A 184 -2.78 12.15 -3.36
N ASN A 185 -3.85 12.88 -3.67
CA ASN A 185 -4.74 13.42 -2.64
C ASN A 185 -5.65 12.32 -2.05
N GLY A 186 -5.86 11.21 -2.75
CA GLY A 186 -6.73 10.10 -2.36
C GLY A 186 -8.22 10.41 -2.43
N PHE A 187 -8.60 11.46 -3.17
CA PHE A 187 -9.99 11.89 -3.29
C PHE A 187 -10.88 10.80 -3.89
N TYR A 188 -10.36 9.98 -4.80
CA TYR A 188 -11.09 8.94 -5.52
C TYR A 188 -10.96 7.55 -4.88
N PHE A 189 -10.31 7.43 -3.73
CA PHE A 189 -10.22 6.15 -3.03
C PHE A 189 -11.65 5.61 -2.71
N PRO A 190 -12.00 4.38 -3.12
CA PRO A 190 -13.33 3.84 -2.91
C PRO A 190 -13.49 3.31 -1.48
N LEU A 191 -13.55 4.22 -0.51
CA LEU A 191 -13.49 3.93 0.93
C LEU A 191 -14.55 2.91 1.40
N SER A 192 -15.83 3.12 1.09
CA SER A 192 -16.87 2.12 1.37
C SER A 192 -18.10 2.44 0.54
N GLN A 193 -18.77 1.40 0.02
CA GLN A 193 -20.03 1.54 -0.70
C GLN A 193 -21.21 1.86 0.24
N ASN A 194 -21.06 1.57 1.54
CA ASN A 194 -22.09 1.78 2.54
C ASN A 194 -22.17 3.25 3.01
N ILE A 195 -21.19 4.08 2.65
CA ILE A 195 -21.16 5.50 3.00
C ILE A 195 -21.71 6.31 1.82
N HIS A 196 -23.04 6.33 1.69
CA HIS A 196 -23.73 6.93 0.56
C HIS A 196 -23.43 8.43 0.36
N SER A 197 -23.08 9.15 1.43
CA SER A 197 -22.66 10.56 1.36
C SER A 197 -21.44 10.79 0.46
N LEU A 198 -20.57 9.78 0.29
CA LEU A 198 -19.41 9.85 -0.59
C LEU A 198 -19.73 9.69 -2.09
N LEU A 199 -20.97 9.28 -2.42
CA LEU A 199 -21.41 8.95 -3.78
C LEU A 199 -22.32 10.03 -4.38
N VAL A 200 -22.80 10.99 -3.58
CA VAL A 200 -23.81 11.97 -4.03
C VAL A 200 -23.24 12.93 -5.08
N ASN A 201 -22.18 13.66 -4.75
CA ASN A 201 -21.47 14.55 -5.67
C ASN A 201 -20.08 14.90 -5.12
N LYS A 202 -19.25 15.57 -5.94
CA LYS A 202 -17.88 15.94 -5.57
C LYS A 202 -17.80 16.83 -4.33
N GLN A 203 -18.71 17.79 -4.18
CA GLN A 203 -18.73 18.71 -3.04
C GLN A 203 -19.03 17.99 -1.73
N MET A 204 -20.10 17.20 -1.70
CA MET A 204 -20.47 16.42 -0.51
C MET A 204 -19.37 15.44 -0.14
N ARG A 205 -18.73 14.82 -1.14
CA ARG A 205 -17.56 13.97 -0.92
C ARG A 205 -16.38 14.73 -0.32
N GLN A 206 -16.10 15.96 -0.76
CA GLN A 206 -15.02 16.78 -0.22
C GLN A 206 -15.20 17.06 1.28
N ASP A 207 -16.45 17.27 1.72
CA ASP A 207 -16.76 17.48 3.13
C ASP A 207 -16.83 16.17 3.93
N ALA A 208 -17.45 15.13 3.34
CA ALA A 208 -17.73 13.87 4.00
C ALA A 208 -16.51 12.94 4.09
N LEU A 209 -15.61 12.95 3.11
CA LEU A 209 -14.48 12.01 3.04
C LEU A 209 -13.52 12.15 4.22
N PRO A 210 -13.05 13.37 4.60
CA PRO A 210 -12.25 13.54 5.81
C PRO A 210 -12.97 13.06 7.07
N PHE A 211 -14.28 13.26 7.16
CA PHE A 211 -15.06 12.82 8.31
C PHE A 211 -15.18 11.28 8.35
N ALA A 212 -15.45 10.65 7.19
CA ALA A 212 -15.55 9.20 7.07
C ALA A 212 -14.28 8.48 7.55
N TYR A 213 -13.09 8.97 7.17
CA TYR A 213 -11.83 8.39 7.64
C TYR A 213 -11.67 8.43 9.17
N ARG A 214 -12.24 9.42 9.85
CA ARG A 214 -12.18 9.52 11.32
C ARG A 214 -13.12 8.56 12.03
N MET A 215 -14.21 8.18 11.35
CA MET A 215 -15.24 7.30 11.91
C MET A 215 -14.94 5.82 11.67
N ILE A 216 -13.95 5.51 10.84
CA ILE A 216 -13.60 4.15 10.44
C ILE A 216 -12.32 3.70 11.14
N GLY A 217 -12.38 2.55 11.80
CA GLY A 217 -11.19 1.79 12.19
C GLY A 217 -10.68 0.95 11.02
N PHE A 218 -9.37 0.95 10.81
CA PHE A 218 -8.74 0.18 9.74
C PHE A 218 -7.91 -0.94 10.32
N HIS A 219 -7.99 -2.11 9.71
CA HIS A 219 -7.27 -3.30 10.13
C HIS A 219 -6.51 -3.89 8.93
N TRP A 220 -5.24 -4.23 9.13
CA TRP A 220 -4.38 -4.79 8.10
C TRP A 220 -3.58 -5.99 8.60
N ASP A 221 -3.70 -7.09 7.87
CA ASP A 221 -3.06 -8.38 8.16
C ASP A 221 -1.54 -8.39 7.93
N ASP A 222 -1.02 -7.40 7.19
CA ASP A 222 0.41 -7.30 6.89
C ASP A 222 0.83 -5.88 6.49
N ILE A 223 2.14 -5.63 6.59
CA ILE A 223 2.81 -4.38 6.27
C ILE A 223 2.63 -3.99 4.80
N ASP A 224 2.70 -4.94 3.87
CA ASP A 224 2.60 -4.67 2.43
C ASP A 224 1.19 -4.16 2.08
N SER A 225 0.15 -4.78 2.64
CA SER A 225 -1.24 -4.34 2.51
C SER A 225 -1.45 -2.94 3.12
N PHE A 226 -0.90 -2.68 4.30
CA PHE A 226 -0.95 -1.35 4.89
C PHE A 226 -0.27 -0.28 4.01
N ILE A 227 0.90 -0.57 3.43
CA ILE A 227 1.60 0.40 2.56
C ILE A 227 0.75 0.73 1.33
N LYS A 228 0.19 -0.29 0.67
CA LYS A 228 -0.72 -0.10 -0.45
C LYS A 228 -1.91 0.77 -0.05
N PHE A 229 -2.51 0.51 1.12
CA PHE A 229 -3.59 1.33 1.67
C PHE A 229 -3.17 2.78 1.94
N ALA A 230 -2.10 2.99 2.72
CA ALA A 230 -1.65 4.31 3.14
C ALA A 230 -1.28 5.22 1.96
N ILE A 231 -0.74 4.63 0.88
CA ILE A 231 -0.52 5.35 -0.38
C ILE A 231 -1.85 5.59 -1.09
N SER A 232 -2.73 4.58 -1.17
CA SER A 232 -3.98 4.66 -1.93
C SER A 232 -4.98 5.68 -1.39
N ILE A 233 -5.02 5.89 -0.07
CA ILE A 233 -5.89 6.89 0.57
C ILE A 233 -5.37 8.32 0.47
N GLY A 234 -4.15 8.49 -0.05
CA GLY A 234 -3.52 9.77 -0.29
C GLY A 234 -3.40 10.66 0.94
N GLU A 235 -3.09 11.93 0.72
CA GLU A 235 -2.98 12.93 1.78
C GLU A 235 -4.28 13.08 2.60
N ILE A 236 -5.46 13.06 1.95
CA ILE A 236 -6.75 13.23 2.64
C ILE A 236 -6.94 12.11 3.67
N GLY A 237 -6.70 10.85 3.29
CA GLY A 237 -6.85 9.74 4.21
C GLY A 237 -5.84 9.78 5.35
N ARG A 238 -4.54 9.90 5.04
CA ARG A 238 -3.49 9.91 6.07
C ARG A 238 -3.67 11.05 7.08
N ASN A 239 -4.14 12.23 6.65
CA ASN A 239 -4.42 13.33 7.56
C ASN A 239 -5.68 13.14 8.43
N ASN A 240 -6.51 12.11 8.19
CA ASN A 240 -7.82 11.95 8.83
C ASN A 240 -8.09 10.60 9.48
N VAL A 241 -7.31 9.55 9.23
CA VAL A 241 -7.44 8.28 9.95
C VAL A 241 -7.10 8.48 11.43
N GLU A 242 -7.99 8.02 12.32
CA GLU A 242 -7.82 8.13 13.78
C GLU A 242 -7.52 6.79 14.47
N SER A 243 -7.86 5.66 13.86
CA SER A 243 -7.71 4.31 14.43
C SER A 243 -7.15 3.33 13.41
N LEU A 244 -6.10 2.60 13.80
CA LEU A 244 -5.42 1.62 12.96
C LEU A 244 -5.00 0.39 13.78
N GLU A 245 -5.27 -0.79 13.25
CA GLU A 245 -4.72 -2.07 13.67
C GLU A 245 -3.81 -2.62 12.56
N LEU A 246 -2.58 -2.96 12.92
CA LEU A 246 -1.56 -3.42 11.97
C LEU A 246 -0.83 -4.64 12.52
N PHE A 247 -0.82 -5.70 11.73
CA PHE A 247 -0.05 -6.89 11.98
C PHE A 247 1.39 -6.65 11.51
N TRP A 248 2.34 -6.86 12.42
CA TRP A 248 3.75 -6.56 12.19
C TRP A 248 4.46 -7.72 11.47
N LEU A 249 3.94 -8.05 10.28
CA LEU A 249 4.41 -9.10 9.40
C LEU A 249 4.52 -8.57 7.98
N SER A 250 5.42 -9.12 7.16
CA SER A 250 5.44 -8.86 5.72
C SER A 250 5.17 -10.14 4.94
N SER A 251 4.20 -10.09 4.04
CA SER A 251 3.88 -11.21 3.15
C SER A 251 5.02 -11.46 2.15
N SER A 252 5.67 -10.39 1.69
CA SER A 252 6.82 -10.45 0.79
C SER A 252 8.07 -11.08 1.44
N ASP A 253 8.28 -10.91 2.75
CA ASP A 253 9.38 -11.57 3.48
C ASP A 253 9.23 -13.10 3.52
N SER A 254 8.00 -13.61 3.40
CA SER A 254 7.72 -15.05 3.42
C SER A 254 7.99 -15.70 2.06
N GLU A 255 7.81 -14.98 0.95
CA GLU A 255 8.05 -15.49 -0.41
C GLU A 255 9.55 -15.59 -0.76
N PHE A 256 10.42 -14.84 -0.08
CA PHE A 256 11.86 -14.75 -0.38
C PHE A 256 12.76 -15.67 0.47
N ARG A 257 12.20 -16.60 1.24
CA ARG A 257 12.99 -17.49 2.12
C ARG A 257 13.50 -18.74 1.38
N PRO A 258 14.82 -19.01 1.37
CA PRO A 258 15.41 -20.15 0.66
C PRO A 258 15.31 -21.51 1.39
N SER A 259 14.80 -21.58 2.63
CA SER A 259 14.79 -22.82 3.42
C SER A 259 13.61 -22.92 4.38
N PRO A 260 12.88 -24.06 4.43
CA PRO A 260 11.88 -24.36 5.45
C PRO A 260 12.46 -24.73 6.83
N GLU A 261 13.80 -24.79 6.96
CA GLU A 261 14.48 -25.08 8.24
C GLU A 261 14.86 -23.80 9.00
N ASP A 262 14.84 -22.64 8.32
CA ASP A 262 14.98 -21.30 8.91
C ASP A 262 13.58 -20.62 9.03
N ILE A 263 12.60 -21.32 9.58
CA ILE A 263 11.38 -20.68 10.15
C ILE A 263 11.78 -20.02 11.48
N ASP A 264 12.92 -19.33 11.48
CA ASP A 264 13.33 -18.49 12.57
C ASP A 264 12.36 -17.32 12.59
N LEU A 265 11.70 -17.25 13.73
CA LEU A 265 10.96 -16.12 14.26
C LEU A 265 11.88 -14.88 14.19
N ARG A 266 11.83 -14.17 13.07
CA ARG A 266 12.55 -12.90 12.87
C ARG A 266 11.56 -11.82 12.56
N LEU A 267 11.87 -10.62 13.06
CA LEU A 267 11.15 -9.41 12.71
C LEU A 267 11.18 -9.20 11.19
N PRO A 268 10.11 -8.64 10.61
CA PRO A 268 10.10 -8.31 9.20
C PRO A 268 11.25 -7.34 8.88
N ALA A 269 11.84 -7.50 7.70
CA ALA A 269 12.95 -6.66 7.24
C ALA A 269 12.52 -5.84 6.01
N LEU A 270 11.77 -6.45 5.09
CA LEU A 270 11.31 -5.75 3.91
C LEU A 270 10.21 -4.76 4.28
N HIS A 271 10.27 -3.58 3.66
CA HIS A 271 9.28 -2.51 3.75
C HIS A 271 9.02 -1.88 5.13
N VAL A 272 9.61 -2.37 6.22
CA VAL A 272 9.36 -1.84 7.56
C VAL A 272 9.65 -0.34 7.66
N LEU A 273 10.78 0.11 7.11
CA LEU A 273 11.11 1.55 7.09
C LEU A 273 10.09 2.36 6.28
N ARG A 274 9.59 1.83 5.16
CA ARG A 274 8.55 2.47 4.34
C ARG A 274 7.22 2.56 5.11
N CYS A 275 6.87 1.49 5.82
CA CYS A 275 5.71 1.43 6.70
C CYS A 275 5.79 2.53 7.79
N VAL A 276 6.92 2.62 8.50
CA VAL A 276 7.13 3.64 9.53
C VAL A 276 7.09 5.05 8.95
N GLN A 277 7.74 5.29 7.81
CA GLN A 277 7.68 6.58 7.11
C GLN A 277 6.25 7.00 6.79
N LEU A 278 5.40 6.04 6.36
CA LEU A 278 3.99 6.27 6.10
C LEU A 278 3.21 6.51 7.39
N LEU A 279 3.41 5.71 8.44
CA LEU A 279 2.76 5.89 9.74
C LEU A 279 3.04 7.29 10.33
N LYS A 280 4.27 7.81 10.18
CA LYS A 280 4.61 9.19 10.58
C LYS A 280 3.77 10.26 9.88
N GLN A 281 3.14 9.96 8.74
CA GLN A 281 2.24 10.87 8.04
C GLN A 281 0.80 10.86 8.58
N PHE A 282 0.46 9.96 9.51
CA PHE A 282 -0.88 9.88 10.08
C PHE A 282 -1.05 10.85 11.25
N LYS A 283 -1.14 12.15 10.95
CA LYS A 283 -1.13 13.25 11.94
C LYS A 283 -2.29 13.23 12.94
N ARG A 284 -3.36 12.48 12.65
CA ARG A 284 -4.54 12.33 13.50
C ARG A 284 -4.68 10.95 14.13
N LEU A 285 -3.71 10.06 13.96
CA LEU A 285 -3.75 8.73 14.55
C LEU A 285 -3.77 8.85 16.07
N ARG A 286 -4.88 8.43 16.68
CA ARG A 286 -5.07 8.45 18.14
C ARG A 286 -4.96 7.06 18.73
N HIS A 287 -5.41 6.05 17.98
CA HIS A 287 -5.37 4.66 18.39
C HIS A 287 -4.53 3.84 17.40
N LEU A 288 -3.48 3.19 17.91
CA LEU A 288 -2.66 2.24 17.15
C LEU A 288 -2.60 0.91 17.89
N ARG A 289 -3.12 -0.15 17.27
CA ARG A 289 -2.90 -1.52 17.73
C ARG A 289 -1.86 -2.19 16.84
N LEU A 290 -0.80 -2.69 17.44
CA LEU A 290 0.22 -3.50 16.77
C LEU A 290 0.04 -4.95 17.19
N VAL A 291 -0.03 -5.85 16.21
CA VAL A 291 -0.15 -7.29 16.45
C VAL A 291 1.15 -7.97 16.08
N PHE A 292 1.74 -8.69 17.03
CA PHE A 292 2.98 -9.45 16.85
C PHE A 292 2.71 -10.93 17.13
N ASP A 293 3.57 -11.79 16.62
CA ASP A 293 3.61 -13.20 17.01
C ASP A 293 4.21 -13.32 18.43
N ASP A 294 3.49 -13.95 19.38
CA ASP A 294 4.00 -14.19 20.74
C ASP A 294 5.26 -15.07 20.74
N ASP A 295 5.33 -16.07 19.85
CA ASP A 295 6.53 -16.91 19.73
C ASP A 295 7.72 -16.07 19.29
N LEU A 296 7.50 -15.07 18.42
CA LEU A 296 8.54 -14.15 17.97
C LEU A 296 9.07 -13.27 19.10
N LEU A 297 8.17 -12.65 19.84
CA LEU A 297 8.57 -11.75 20.92
C LEU A 297 9.14 -12.49 22.13
N SER A 298 8.70 -13.72 22.39
CA SER A 298 9.20 -14.54 23.49
C SER A 298 10.59 -15.14 23.20
N THR A 299 10.89 -15.46 21.94
CA THR A 299 12.19 -16.01 21.53
C THR A 299 13.24 -14.93 21.25
N THR A 300 12.82 -13.73 20.83
CA THR A 300 13.73 -12.62 20.53
C THR A 300 14.16 -11.91 21.82
N PRO A 301 15.45 -11.90 22.19
CA PRO A 301 15.93 -11.11 23.33
C PRO A 301 15.55 -9.64 23.21
N CYS A 302 15.08 -9.04 24.30
CA CYS A 302 14.58 -7.66 24.33
C CYS A 302 15.58 -6.63 23.78
N GLU A 303 16.89 -6.81 24.03
CA GLU A 303 17.93 -5.93 23.48
C GLU A 303 18.08 -6.06 21.96
N ILE A 304 17.90 -7.26 21.41
CA ILE A 304 17.89 -7.48 19.95
C ILE A 304 16.66 -6.80 19.34
N PHE A 305 15.48 -6.99 19.94
CA PHE A 305 14.24 -6.34 19.52
C PHE A 305 14.36 -4.82 19.49
N LYS A 306 14.90 -4.20 20.55
CA LYS A 306 15.13 -2.75 20.62
C LYS A 306 16.16 -2.25 19.61
N SER A 307 17.17 -3.08 19.30
CA SER A 307 18.22 -2.72 18.35
C SER A 307 17.80 -2.87 16.89
N ASP A 308 16.69 -3.56 16.62
CA ASP A 308 16.14 -3.70 15.28
C ASP A 308 15.83 -2.32 14.68
N SER A 309 16.30 -2.10 13.45
CA SER A 309 16.17 -0.80 12.79
C SER A 309 14.72 -0.39 12.56
N GLY A 310 13.85 -1.36 12.26
CA GLY A 310 12.43 -1.14 12.04
C GLY A 310 11.71 -0.79 13.32
N ILE A 311 11.97 -1.55 14.39
CA ILE A 311 11.40 -1.29 15.72
C ILE A 311 11.89 0.04 16.31
N ARG A 312 13.17 0.36 16.17
CA ARG A 312 13.72 1.64 16.64
C ARG A 312 13.13 2.84 15.89
N GLU A 313 12.92 2.71 14.58
CA GLU A 313 12.23 3.76 13.82
C GLU A 313 10.75 3.82 14.17
N LEU A 314 10.09 2.68 14.37
CA LEU A 314 8.71 2.63 14.83
C LEU A 314 8.54 3.34 16.18
N SER A 315 9.42 3.06 17.15
CA SER A 315 9.38 3.69 18.48
C SER A 315 9.61 5.22 18.44
N SER A 316 10.09 5.77 17.31
CA SER A 316 10.24 7.21 17.12
C SER A 316 8.94 7.93 16.72
N ILE A 317 7.85 7.19 16.46
CA ILE A 317 6.55 7.79 16.15
C ILE A 317 5.97 8.41 17.42
N GLN A 318 5.53 9.66 17.32
CA GLN A 318 5.01 10.45 18.44
C GLN A 318 3.54 10.84 18.23
N GLY A 319 2.88 11.20 19.32
CA GLY A 319 1.55 11.82 19.30
C GLY A 319 0.37 10.84 19.33
N ILE A 320 0.62 9.54 19.48
CA ILE A 320 -0.43 8.53 19.57
C ILE A 320 -0.96 8.47 21.02
N GLN A 321 -2.28 8.59 21.19
CA GLN A 321 -2.91 8.66 22.51
C GLN A 321 -3.06 7.30 23.18
N LEU A 322 -3.36 6.28 22.38
CA LEU A 322 -3.59 4.92 22.83
C LEU A 322 -2.86 3.95 21.90
N VAL A 323 -1.92 3.22 22.47
CA VAL A 323 -1.16 2.16 21.81
C VAL A 323 -1.44 0.84 22.51
N GLU A 324 -1.74 -0.19 21.71
CA GLU A 324 -1.97 -1.55 22.19
C GLU A 324 -1.02 -2.49 21.45
N ILE A 325 -0.41 -3.44 22.18
CA ILE A 325 0.46 -4.47 21.58
C ILE A 325 -0.11 -5.83 21.92
N TRP A 326 -0.58 -6.54 20.90
CA TRP A 326 -1.38 -7.76 21.02
C TRP A 326 -0.72 -8.92 20.29
N ASP A 327 -1.12 -10.12 20.67
CA ASP A 327 -0.87 -11.37 19.93
C ASP A 327 -1.98 -11.63 18.90
N PHE A 328 -1.76 -12.58 17.99
CA PHE A 328 -2.77 -13.08 17.05
C PHE A 328 -4.00 -13.65 17.74
N ASP A 329 -3.83 -14.23 18.93
CA ASP A 329 -4.93 -14.71 19.79
C ASP A 329 -5.65 -13.59 20.55
N LYS A 330 -5.34 -12.32 20.21
CA LYS A 330 -5.94 -11.11 20.79
C LYS A 330 -5.68 -10.94 22.29
N GLU A 331 -4.56 -11.48 22.75
CA GLU A 331 -4.10 -11.26 24.12
C GLU A 331 -3.11 -10.09 24.19
N PRO A 332 -3.21 -9.20 25.20
CA PRO A 332 -2.29 -8.09 25.37
C PRO A 332 -0.90 -8.58 25.79
N LEU A 333 0.11 -8.33 24.96
CA LEU A 333 1.50 -8.76 25.16
C LEU A 333 2.28 -7.86 26.11
N ASP A 334 1.87 -6.60 26.25
CA ASP A 334 2.50 -5.60 27.14
C ASP A 334 2.43 -5.97 28.63
N ARG A 335 1.60 -6.95 29.00
CA ARG A 335 1.51 -7.49 30.36
C ARG A 335 2.45 -8.67 30.60
N LYS A 336 2.90 -9.33 29.53
CA LYS A 336 3.68 -10.57 29.58
C LYS A 336 5.15 -10.34 29.23
N LEU A 337 5.42 -9.44 28.29
CA LEU A 337 6.74 -9.27 27.67
C LEU A 337 7.26 -7.83 27.85
N ASP A 338 8.47 -7.71 28.40
CA ASP A 338 9.12 -6.42 28.66
C ASP A 338 9.38 -5.62 27.37
N CYS A 339 9.66 -6.29 26.24
CA CYS A 339 9.86 -5.65 24.94
C CYS A 339 8.58 -4.98 24.41
N ALA A 340 7.44 -5.67 24.50
CA ALA A 340 6.14 -5.14 24.13
C ALA A 340 5.74 -3.96 25.04
N LYS A 341 5.97 -4.10 26.34
CA LYS A 341 5.74 -3.01 27.31
C LYS A 341 6.58 -1.78 26.97
N TRP A 342 7.88 -1.96 26.72
CA TRP A 342 8.78 -0.88 26.34
C TRP A 342 8.30 -0.17 25.06
N LEU A 343 8.00 -0.91 23.99
CA LEU A 343 7.56 -0.30 22.72
C LEU A 343 6.25 0.49 22.89
N LYS A 344 5.30 -0.04 23.65
CA LYS A 344 4.07 0.67 24.00
C LYS A 344 4.36 1.98 24.73
N GLU A 345 5.25 1.94 25.71
CA GLU A 345 5.65 3.14 26.47
C GLU A 345 6.31 4.17 25.56
N GLU A 346 7.24 3.80 24.67
CA GLU A 346 7.87 4.74 23.73
C GLU A 346 6.86 5.41 22.79
N LEU A 347 5.90 4.64 22.25
CA LEU A 347 4.90 5.15 21.32
C LEU A 347 3.83 6.04 22.00
N GLN A 348 3.53 5.81 23.29
CA GLN A 348 2.55 6.60 24.05
C GLN A 348 3.18 7.78 24.81
N CYS A 349 4.42 7.62 25.29
CA CYS A 349 5.14 8.63 26.06
C CYS A 349 6.09 9.41 25.16
N GLN A 350 5.63 10.58 24.72
CA GLN A 350 6.45 11.77 24.52
C GLN A 350 5.50 12.97 24.36
N ARG A 351 5.29 13.68 25.47
CA ARG A 351 4.68 15.02 25.51
C ARG A 351 5.77 16.07 25.56
#